data_AF-A0ABD7D3L1-F1
#
_entry.id   AF-A0ABD7D3L1-F1
#
_cell.length_a   1.000
_cell.length_b   1.000
_cell.length_c   1.000
_cell.angle_alpha   90.00
_cell.angle_beta   90.00
_cell.angle_gamma   90.00
#
_symmetry.space_group_name_H-M   'P 1'
#
loop_
_entity.id
_entity.type
_entity.pdbx_description
1 polymer ?
#
loop_
_entity_poly.entity_id
_entity_poly.type
_entity_poly.pdbx_seq_one_letter_code
_entity_poly.pdbx_strand_id
1 'polypeptide(L)'
;MAHPSPEPGAHDGDGAQRGEVLVLLLRVIDSLAALERAHEQVVHELRRLHPAIERDGEAVGEQVGGGFTDWCRASGLTERESLTLAALLTGATNRKIGRDLGVTERTVKNTLRSVYVKLGVSGRSEAISRTMAHMVGRRIVP
;
A
#
# COMPACT_ATOMS: atom_id res chain seq x y z
N MET A 1 7.23 -68.03 -38.97
CA MET A 1 7.87 -67.54 -37.73
C MET A 1 7.34 -66.14 -37.46
N ALA A 2 6.80 -65.94 -36.27
CA ALA A 2 6.03 -64.78 -35.86
C ALA A 2 6.90 -63.64 -35.32
N HIS A 3 6.51 -62.39 -35.66
CA HIS A 3 6.58 -61.10 -34.92
C HIS A 3 7.90 -60.67 -34.21
N PRO A 4 8.20 -59.35 -34.08
CA PRO A 4 7.21 -58.31 -33.74
C PRO A 4 7.23 -57.01 -34.55
N SER A 5 6.05 -56.42 -34.59
CA SER A 5 5.76 -55.03 -34.95
C SER A 5 6.29 -54.08 -33.85
N PRO A 6 6.61 -52.82 -34.17
CA PRO A 6 6.89 -51.82 -33.14
C PRO A 6 5.59 -51.41 -32.44
N GLU A 7 5.56 -51.45 -31.11
CA GLU A 7 4.47 -50.88 -30.32
C GLU A 7 4.52 -49.35 -30.35
N PRO A 8 3.39 -48.65 -30.60
CA PRO A 8 3.29 -47.21 -30.39
C PRO A 8 2.71 -46.96 -29.00
N GLY A 9 3.59 -46.78 -28.01
CA GLY A 9 3.22 -46.47 -26.63
C GLY A 9 3.78 -45.14 -26.15
N ALA A 10 2.88 -44.28 -25.67
CA ALA A 10 3.07 -43.24 -24.66
C ALA A 10 3.65 -41.87 -25.07
N HIS A 11 2.79 -40.96 -25.54
CA HIS A 11 2.94 -39.51 -25.29
C HIS A 11 1.59 -38.76 -25.16
N ASP A 12 0.54 -39.41 -24.62
CA ASP A 12 -0.82 -38.81 -24.56
C ASP A 12 -1.16 -38.12 -23.22
N GLY A 13 -0.18 -37.96 -22.30
CA GLY A 13 -0.41 -37.40 -20.96
C GLY A 13 0.01 -35.95 -20.74
N ASP A 14 0.95 -35.42 -21.54
CA ASP A 14 1.56 -34.09 -21.30
C ASP A 14 0.73 -32.94 -21.87
N GLY A 15 -0.01 -33.17 -22.97
CA GLY A 15 -0.87 -32.16 -23.59
C GLY A 15 -2.11 -31.80 -22.76
N ALA A 16 -2.73 -32.80 -22.11
CA ALA A 16 -3.91 -32.60 -21.27
C ALA A 16 -3.57 -31.82 -19.99
N GLN A 17 -2.48 -32.19 -19.30
CA GLN A 17 -2.03 -31.49 -18.09
C GLN A 17 -1.62 -30.04 -18.38
N ARG A 18 -0.94 -29.80 -19.52
CA ARG A 18 -0.57 -28.44 -19.95
C ARG A 18 -1.79 -27.58 -20.27
N GLY A 19 -2.82 -28.17 -20.91
CA GLY A 19 -4.08 -27.51 -21.18
C GLY A 19 -4.83 -27.10 -19.91
N GLU A 20 -4.89 -28.00 -18.92
CA GLU A 20 -5.54 -27.72 -17.62
C GLU A 20 -4.82 -26.61 -16.86
N VAL A 21 -3.49 -26.61 -16.84
CA VAL A 21 -2.70 -25.54 -16.18
C VAL A 21 -2.94 -24.20 -16.85
N LEU A 22 -3.01 -24.15 -18.19
CA LEU A 22 -3.28 -22.91 -18.92
C LEU A 22 -4.68 -22.36 -18.60
N VAL A 23 -5.69 -23.22 -18.55
CA VAL A 23 -7.06 -22.85 -18.19
C VAL A 23 -7.15 -22.34 -16.74
N LEU A 24 -6.39 -22.95 -15.82
CA LEU A 24 -6.32 -22.50 -14.43
C LEU A 24 -5.67 -21.11 -14.33
N LEU A 25 -4.58 -20.88 -15.05
CA LEU A 25 -3.88 -19.59 -15.07
C LEU A 25 -4.76 -18.49 -15.65
N LEU A 26 -5.47 -18.75 -16.75
CA LEU A 26 -6.42 -17.80 -17.34
C LEU A 26 -7.55 -17.44 -16.36
N ARG A 27 -8.10 -18.43 -15.64
CA ARG A 27 -9.11 -18.17 -14.60
C ARG A 27 -8.58 -17.32 -13.45
N VAL A 28 -7.33 -17.52 -13.05
CA VAL A 28 -6.68 -16.70 -12.00
C VAL A 28 -6.51 -15.26 -12.49
N ILE A 29 -6.06 -15.06 -13.72
CA ILE A 29 -5.92 -13.73 -14.33
C ILE A 29 -7.28 -13.02 -14.39
N ASP A 30 -8.33 -13.71 -14.84
CA ASP A 30 -9.68 -13.16 -14.90
C ASP A 30 -10.22 -12.81 -13.51
N SER A 31 -9.93 -13.65 -12.50
CA SER A 31 -10.30 -13.42 -11.10
C SER A 31 -9.57 -12.23 -10.50
N LEU A 32 -8.29 -12.05 -10.81
CA LEU A 32 -7.50 -10.90 -10.38
C LEU A 32 -8.01 -9.61 -11.03
N ALA A 33 -8.29 -9.64 -12.33
CA ALA A 33 -8.87 -8.50 -13.03
C ALA A 33 -10.28 -8.14 -12.52
N ALA A 34 -11.07 -9.13 -12.10
CA ALA A 34 -12.37 -8.91 -11.48
C ALA A 34 -12.24 -8.27 -10.09
N LEU A 35 -11.22 -8.65 -9.31
CA LEU A 35 -10.94 -8.05 -8.02
C LEU A 35 -10.51 -6.58 -8.15
N GLU A 36 -9.69 -6.25 -9.15
CA GLU A 36 -9.32 -4.86 -9.45
C GLU A 36 -10.55 -4.01 -9.81
N ARG A 37 -11.44 -4.52 -10.67
CA ARG A 37 -12.70 -3.84 -11.01
C ARG A 37 -13.60 -3.65 -9.79
N ALA A 38 -13.68 -4.65 -8.90
CA ALA A 38 -14.45 -4.54 -7.66
C ALA A 38 -13.90 -3.45 -6.74
N HIS A 39 -12.57 -3.30 -6.67
CA HIS A 39 -11.94 -2.23 -5.92
C HIS A 39 -12.27 -0.85 -6.50
N GLU A 40 -12.19 -0.67 -7.81
CA GLU A 40 -12.57 0.59 -8.47
C GLU A 40 -14.05 0.93 -8.24
N GLN A 41 -14.93 -0.07 -8.27
CA GLN A 41 -16.35 0.10 -8.00
C GLN A 41 -16.62 0.55 -6.56
N VAL A 42 -15.93 -0.04 -5.57
CA VAL A 42 -16.05 0.37 -4.17
C VAL A 42 -15.56 1.81 -3.98
N VAL A 43 -14.43 2.18 -4.58
CA VAL A 43 -13.91 3.55 -4.54
C VAL A 43 -14.89 4.54 -5.19
N HIS A 44 -15.49 4.16 -6.32
CA HIS A 44 -16.49 4.97 -7.01
C HIS A 44 -17.75 5.18 -6.16
N GLU A 45 -18.30 4.12 -5.57
CA GLU A 45 -19.50 4.21 -4.73
C GLU A 45 -19.23 4.97 -3.42
N LEU A 46 -18.05 4.82 -2.82
CA LEU A 46 -17.64 5.66 -1.68
C LEU A 46 -17.60 7.14 -2.05
N ARG A 47 -17.08 7.49 -3.24
CA ARG A 47 -17.08 8.88 -3.74
C ARG A 47 -18.51 9.37 -4.02
N ARG A 48 -19.38 8.51 -4.54
CA ARG A 48 -20.77 8.83 -4.88
C ARG A 48 -21.68 9.00 -3.65
N LEU A 49 -21.53 8.15 -2.64
CA LEU A 49 -22.30 8.21 -1.39
C LEU A 49 -21.84 9.35 -0.47
N HIS A 50 -20.70 9.96 -0.76
CA HIS A 50 -20.14 11.08 0.00
C HIS A 50 -20.03 12.38 -0.83
N PRO A 51 -21.13 12.91 -1.41
CA PRO A 51 -21.09 14.08 -2.30
C PRO A 51 -20.86 15.42 -1.57
N ALA A 52 -20.81 15.43 -0.23
CA ALA A 52 -20.85 16.65 0.58
C ALA A 52 -19.47 17.24 0.97
N ILE A 53 -18.35 16.66 0.53
CA ILE A 53 -17.01 17.23 0.82
C ILE A 53 -16.54 18.19 -0.30
N GLU A 54 -17.15 18.18 -1.48
CA GLU A 54 -16.63 18.92 -2.65
C GLU A 54 -17.35 20.25 -2.98
N ARG A 55 -18.37 20.67 -2.23
CA ARG A 55 -19.09 21.94 -2.54
C ARG A 55 -18.61 23.21 -1.83
N ASP A 56 -17.75 23.09 -0.83
CA ASP A 56 -17.12 24.25 -0.15
C ASP A 56 -15.59 24.21 -0.28
N GLY A 57 -15.13 24.00 -1.52
CA GLY A 57 -13.72 23.81 -1.92
C GLY A 57 -12.76 24.97 -1.66
N GLU A 58 -13.17 25.98 -0.88
CA GLU A 58 -12.33 27.12 -0.49
C GLU A 58 -12.08 27.20 1.04
N ALA A 59 -12.79 26.40 1.85
CA ALA A 59 -12.63 26.41 3.32
C ALA A 59 -12.28 25.05 3.95
N VAL A 60 -12.38 23.93 3.21
CA VAL A 60 -12.20 22.57 3.79
C VAL A 60 -10.76 22.03 3.67
N GLY A 61 -9.87 22.72 2.95
CA GLY A 61 -8.43 22.39 2.87
C GLY A 61 -7.69 22.49 4.21
N GLU A 62 -8.24 23.22 5.18
CA GLU A 62 -7.61 23.49 6.48
C GLU A 62 -7.80 22.34 7.50
N GLN A 63 -8.92 21.61 7.44
CA GLN A 63 -9.37 20.82 8.60
C GLN A 63 -9.10 19.30 8.52
N VAL A 64 -8.90 18.72 7.33
CA VAL A 64 -8.64 17.27 7.18
C VAL A 64 -7.16 16.96 6.85
N GLY A 65 -6.43 17.93 6.30
CA GLY A 65 -4.97 17.84 6.09
C GLY A 65 -4.13 18.43 7.22
N GLY A 66 -4.68 19.39 7.98
CA GLY A 66 -3.96 20.13 9.04
C GLY A 66 -3.56 19.27 10.24
N GLY A 67 -4.39 18.30 10.64
CA GLY A 67 -4.16 17.54 11.88
C GLY A 67 -2.80 16.81 11.93
N PHE A 68 -2.37 16.24 10.79
CA PHE A 68 -1.07 15.59 10.69
C PHE A 68 0.07 16.60 10.52
N THR A 69 -0.09 17.58 9.63
CA THR A 69 0.96 18.56 9.32
C THR A 69 1.24 19.50 10.50
N ASP A 70 0.20 19.95 11.20
CA ASP A 70 0.31 20.75 12.42
C ASP A 70 0.97 19.98 13.56
N TRP A 71 0.62 18.70 13.71
CA TRP A 71 1.25 17.85 14.72
C TRP A 71 2.73 17.62 14.42
N CYS A 72 3.07 17.34 13.16
CA CYS A 72 4.45 17.20 12.72
C CYS A 72 5.24 18.49 13.01
N ARG A 73 4.66 19.65 12.71
CA ARG A 73 5.26 20.96 12.99
C ARG A 73 5.43 21.18 14.49
N ALA A 74 4.40 20.90 15.29
CA ALA A 74 4.45 20.98 16.75
C ALA A 74 5.47 20.02 17.37
N SER A 75 5.74 18.89 16.71
CA SER A 75 6.76 17.92 17.09
C SER A 75 8.17 18.27 16.56
N GLY A 76 8.33 19.43 15.92
CA GLY A 76 9.62 19.90 15.39
C GLY A 76 10.10 19.17 14.13
N LEU A 77 9.21 18.44 13.44
CA LEU A 77 9.53 17.80 12.18
C LEU A 77 9.55 18.83 11.04
N THR A 78 10.56 18.71 10.19
CA THR A 78 10.62 19.41 8.90
C THR A 78 9.61 18.80 7.93
N GLU A 79 9.34 19.50 6.82
CA GLU A 79 8.45 19.00 5.78
C GLU A 79 8.92 17.65 5.20
N ARG A 80 10.22 17.50 4.92
CA ARG A 80 10.80 16.24 4.42
C ARG A 80 10.68 15.09 5.43
N GLU A 81 10.88 15.38 6.71
CA GLU A 81 10.71 14.39 7.78
C GLU A 81 9.25 13.98 7.93
N SER A 82 8.32 14.94 7.83
CA SER A 82 6.88 14.71 7.86
C SER A 82 6.42 13.82 6.70
N LEU A 83 6.90 14.10 5.49
CA LEU A 83 6.63 13.26 4.30
C LEU A 83 7.18 11.84 4.47
N THR A 84 8.39 11.72 5.02
CA THR A 84 9.01 10.42 5.28
C THR A 84 8.22 9.63 6.34
N LEU A 85 7.74 10.30 7.38
CA LEU A 85 6.88 9.71 8.41
C LEU A 85 5.51 9.32 7.84
N ALA A 86 4.89 10.14 7.00
CA ALA A 86 3.64 9.79 6.33
C ALA A 86 3.78 8.51 5.49
N ALA A 87 4.87 8.41 4.72
CA ALA A 87 5.19 7.20 3.97
C ALA A 87 5.50 5.99 4.87
N LEU A 88 6.04 6.20 6.08
CA LEU A 88 6.25 5.15 7.07
C LEU A 88 4.92 4.55 7.56
N LEU A 89 3.92 5.40 7.80
CA LEU A 89 2.60 5.01 8.33
C LEU A 89 1.80 4.13 7.37
N THR A 90 2.08 4.16 6.06
CA THR A 90 1.48 3.24 5.09
C THR A 90 2.02 1.82 5.19
N GLY A 91 3.03 1.57 6.03
CA GLY A 91 3.72 0.29 6.12
C GLY A 91 4.86 0.12 5.11
N ALA A 92 5.17 1.15 4.30
CA ALA A 92 6.21 1.05 3.29
C ALA A 92 7.60 0.77 3.89
N THR A 93 8.38 -0.07 3.20
CA THR A 93 9.79 -0.33 3.55
C THR A 93 10.66 0.87 3.22
N ASN A 94 11.82 1.02 3.86
CA ASN A 94 12.74 2.13 3.59
C ASN A 94 13.15 2.20 2.11
N ARG A 95 13.28 1.05 1.45
CA ARG A 95 13.57 0.95 0.02
C ARG A 95 12.43 1.51 -0.82
N LYS A 96 11.18 1.19 -0.49
CA LYS A 96 10.00 1.71 -1.19
C LYS A 96 9.85 3.22 -0.95
N ILE A 97 9.98 3.68 0.29
CA ILE A 97 9.98 5.11 0.64
C ILE A 97 11.05 5.87 -0.14
N GLY A 98 12.26 5.30 -0.26
CA GLY A 98 13.34 5.91 -1.02
C GLY A 98 12.99 6.08 -2.50
N ARG A 99 12.46 5.02 -3.13
CA ARG A 99 11.97 5.08 -4.51
C ARG A 99 10.87 6.13 -4.69
N ASP A 100 9.91 6.18 -3.76
CA ASP A 100 8.75 7.07 -3.88
C ASP A 100 9.11 8.54 -3.66
N LEU A 101 10.11 8.82 -2.81
CA LEU A 101 10.56 10.18 -2.50
C LEU A 101 11.77 10.64 -3.34
N GLY A 102 12.26 9.81 -4.27
CA GLY A 102 13.43 10.11 -5.10
C GLY A 102 14.75 10.17 -4.34
N VAL A 103 14.90 9.40 -3.25
CA VAL A 103 16.10 9.38 -2.40
C VAL A 103 16.61 7.95 -2.14
N THR A 104 17.84 7.83 -1.64
CA THR A 104 18.40 6.50 -1.34
C THR A 104 17.78 5.89 -0.08
N GLU A 105 17.79 4.56 0.03
CA GLU A 105 17.37 3.85 1.27
C GLU A 105 18.18 4.33 2.49
N ARG A 106 19.47 4.65 2.30
CA ARG A 106 20.33 5.20 3.36
C ARG A 106 19.84 6.57 3.82
N THR A 107 19.43 7.44 2.88
CA THR A 107 18.84 8.75 3.19
C THR A 107 17.57 8.57 4.02
N VAL A 108 16.69 7.64 3.63
CA VAL A 108 15.47 7.34 4.42
C VAL A 108 15.81 6.87 5.84
N LYS A 109 16.79 5.97 6.00
CA LYS A 109 17.24 5.52 7.33
C LYS A 109 17.74 6.69 8.19
N ASN A 110 18.50 7.60 7.61
CA ASN A 110 19.01 8.77 8.31
C ASN A 110 17.89 9.74 8.68
N THR A 111 16.97 10.03 7.76
CA THR A 111 15.80 10.87 8.02
C THR A 111 14.93 10.28 9.12
N LEU A 112 14.66 8.97 9.07
CA LEU A 112 13.88 8.28 10.11
C LEU A 112 14.57 8.29 11.47
N ARG A 113 15.91 8.21 11.53
CA ARG A 113 16.64 8.38 12.79
C ARG A 113 16.40 9.77 13.39
N SER A 114 16.48 10.83 12.58
CA SER A 114 16.18 12.20 13.03
C SER A 114 14.73 12.32 13.50
N VAL A 115 13.78 11.73 12.76
CA VAL A 115 12.37 11.68 13.16
C VAL A 115 12.22 10.99 14.52
N TYR A 116 12.84 9.84 14.74
CA TYR A 116 12.72 9.12 16.01
C TYR A 116 13.27 9.91 17.19
N VAL A 117 14.40 10.59 17.01
CA VAL A 117 14.97 11.48 18.04
C VAL A 117 14.01 12.62 18.36
N LYS A 118 13.45 13.29 17.34
CA LYS A 118 12.50 14.40 17.53
C LYS A 118 11.20 13.96 18.17
N LEU A 119 10.71 12.78 17.80
CA LEU A 119 9.54 12.18 18.41
C LEU A 119 9.83 11.55 19.78
N GLY A 120 11.09 11.43 20.21
CA GLY A 120 11.47 10.77 21.47
C GLY A 120 11.04 9.30 21.54
N VAL A 121 11.18 8.57 20.44
CA VAL A 121 10.80 7.15 20.32
C VAL A 121 12.01 6.29 19.94
N SER A 122 11.98 5.02 20.30
CA SER A 122 13.10 4.09 20.12
C SER A 122 13.17 3.46 18.71
N GLY A 123 12.10 3.52 17.93
CA GLY A 123 12.10 2.93 16.60
C GLY A 123 10.77 2.96 15.86
N ARG A 124 10.71 2.19 14.77
CA ARG A 124 9.61 2.20 13.79
C ARG A 124 8.23 1.96 14.41
N SER A 125 8.09 0.88 15.17
CA SER A 125 6.80 0.48 15.74
C SER A 125 6.27 1.51 16.74
N GLU A 126 7.16 2.08 17.55
CA GLU A 126 6.81 3.12 18.52
C GLU A 126 6.48 4.45 17.82
N ALA A 127 7.22 4.83 16.78
CA ALA A 127 6.92 5.99 15.95
C ALA A 127 5.53 5.89 15.31
N ILE A 128 5.19 4.73 14.73
CA ILE A 128 3.86 4.48 14.16
C ILE A 128 2.80 4.56 15.24
N SER A 129 2.97 3.85 16.36
CA SER A 129 1.99 3.79 17.44
C SER A 129 1.71 5.17 18.04
N ARG A 130 2.77 5.95 18.33
CA ARG A 130 2.65 7.30 18.88
C ARG A 130 1.92 8.25 17.93
N THR A 131 2.26 8.17 16.64
CA THR A 131 1.62 9.02 15.61
C THR A 131 0.15 8.66 15.44
N MET A 132 -0.18 7.37 15.38
CA MET A 132 -1.56 6.88 15.26
C MET A 132 -2.39 7.23 16.50
N ALA A 133 -1.83 7.08 17.70
CA ALA A 133 -2.49 7.47 18.95
C ALA A 133 -2.86 8.97 18.94
N HIS A 134 -1.95 9.83 18.46
CA HIS A 134 -2.23 11.25 18.33
C HIS A 134 -3.31 11.54 17.27
N MET A 135 -3.27 10.89 16.11
CA MET A 135 -4.27 11.07 15.04
C MET A 135 -5.68 10.65 15.46
N VAL A 136 -5.80 9.55 16.19
CA VAL A 136 -7.09 9.03 16.67
C VAL A 136 -7.61 9.86 17.85
N GLY A 137 -6.72 10.32 18.74
CA GLY A 137 -7.08 11.16 19.89
C GLY A 137 -7.72 12.50 19.51
N ARG A 138 -7.45 13.04 18.31
CA ARG A 138 -8.12 14.26 17.79
C ARG A 138 -9.52 14.02 17.22
N ARG A 139 -9.93 12.77 16.98
CA ARG A 139 -11.25 12.42 16.43
C ARG A 139 -12.32 12.15 17.49
N ILE A 140 -11.93 12.13 18.78
CA ILE A 140 -12.81 11.77 19.90
C ILE A 140 -12.77 12.91 20.93
N VAL A 141 -13.36 14.05 20.61
CA VAL A 141 -13.84 15.00 21.61
C VAL A 141 -15.26 15.40 21.17
N PRO A 142 -16.29 15.18 22.01
CA PRO A 142 -17.69 15.51 21.68
C PRO A 142 -17.93 17.02 21.58
#